data_AF-A0A832IDG1-F1
#
_entry.id   AF-A0A832IDG1-F1
#
_cell.length_a   1.000
_cell.length_b   1.000
_cell.length_c   1.000
_cell.angle_alpha   90.00
_cell.angle_beta   90.00
_cell.angle_gamma   90.00
#
_symmetry.space_group_name_H-M   'P 1'
#
loop_
_entity.id
_entity.type
_entity.pdbx_description
1 polymer ?
#
loop_
_entity_poly.entity_id
_entity_poly.type
_entity_poly.pdbx_seq_one_letter_code
_entity_poly.pdbx_strand_id
1 'polypeptide(L)'
;MYQLEDKTYFSYFIAIAIMLIAYVFVLLWKKRKQKAFADSNLLEKLSPEASVFKDVLKIITIAVALSFLIIALVNPKMGTKLKTIKREGVDVVFALDVSKSMLAEDIA
;
A
#
# COMPACT_ATOMS: atom_id res chain seq x y z
N MET A 1 10.51 -4.56 11.33
CA MET A 1 11.02 -4.31 9.97
C MET A 1 9.80 -4.32 9.06
N TYR A 2 9.48 -3.24 8.34
CA TYR A 2 8.27 -3.19 7.50
C TYR A 2 8.46 -4.05 6.25
N GLN A 3 7.56 -4.98 5.98
CA GLN A 3 7.60 -5.82 4.79
C GLN A 3 6.26 -5.73 4.06
N LEU A 4 6.32 -5.24 2.82
CA LEU A 4 5.18 -5.22 1.90
C LEU A 4 5.27 -6.50 1.07
N GLU A 5 4.29 -7.38 1.22
CA GLU A 5 4.27 -8.70 0.56
C GLU A 5 3.97 -8.52 -0.93
N ASP A 6 2.84 -7.88 -1.24
CA ASP A 6 2.34 -7.78 -2.61
C ASP A 6 2.32 -6.32 -3.10
N LYS A 7 3.49 -5.83 -3.50
CA LYS A 7 3.68 -4.46 -4.01
C LYS A 7 2.91 -4.18 -5.32
N THR A 8 2.55 -5.23 -6.06
CA THR A 8 1.84 -5.11 -7.34
C THR A 8 0.51 -4.38 -7.19
N TYR A 9 -0.19 -4.58 -6.06
CA TYR A 9 -1.51 -3.97 -5.83
C TYR A 9 -1.50 -2.44 -5.75
N PHE A 10 -0.34 -1.79 -5.54
CA PHE A 10 -0.24 -0.34 -5.65
C PHE A 10 -0.59 0.18 -7.06
N SER A 11 -0.51 -0.64 -8.11
CA SER A 11 -0.93 -0.23 -9.45
C SER A 11 -2.42 0.14 -9.51
N TYR A 12 -3.26 -0.37 -8.60
CA TYR A 12 -4.68 0.00 -8.55
C TYR A 12 -4.94 1.46 -8.17
N PHE A 13 -3.95 2.17 -7.62
CA PHE A 13 -4.05 3.63 -7.46
C PHE A 13 -4.19 4.35 -8.80
N ILE A 14 -3.68 3.76 -9.90
CA ILE A 14 -3.87 4.31 -11.26
C ILE A 14 -5.36 4.30 -11.63
N ALA A 15 -6.10 3.26 -11.26
CA ALA A 15 -7.55 3.20 -11.52
C ALA A 15 -8.31 4.30 -10.76
N ILE A 16 -7.92 4.57 -9.50
CA ILE A 16 -8.48 5.70 -8.71
C ILE A 16 -8.14 7.03 -9.40
N ALA A 17 -6.91 7.22 -9.88
CA ALA A 17 -6.52 8.44 -10.57
C ALA A 17 -7.32 8.65 -11.87
N ILE A 18 -7.50 7.60 -12.67
CA ILE A 18 -8.34 7.64 -13.89
C ILE A 18 -9.79 8.01 -13.55
N MET A 19 -10.36 7.42 -12.50
CA MET A 19 -11.71 7.74 -12.03
C MET A 19 -11.84 9.22 -11.64
N LEU A 20 -10.88 9.78 -10.91
CA LEU A 20 -10.87 11.19 -10.53
C LEU A 20 -10.75 12.12 -11.74
N ILE A 21 -9.89 11.77 -12.70
CA ILE A 21 -9.74 12.52 -13.95
C ILE A 21 -11.05 12.51 -14.74
N ALA A 22 -11.69 11.35 -14.88
CA ALA A 22 -12.99 11.24 -15.54
C ALA A 22 -14.06 12.10 -14.86
N TYR A 23 -14.09 12.12 -13.51
CA TYR A 23 -14.98 12.99 -12.75
C TYR A 23 -14.74 14.49 -13.04
N VAL A 24 -13.47 14.92 -13.11
CA VAL A 24 -13.12 16.31 -13.48
C VAL A 24 -13.59 16.62 -14.89
N PHE A 25 -13.40 15.72 -15.86
CA PHE A 25 -13.92 15.91 -17.22
C PHE A 25 -15.43 16.08 -17.24
N VAL A 26 -16.17 15.26 -16.49
CA VAL A 26 -17.63 15.39 -16.35
C VAL A 26 -18.02 16.74 -15.75
N LEU A 27 -17.32 17.21 -14.72
CA LEU A 27 -17.57 18.53 -14.14
C LEU A 27 -17.34 19.66 -15.14
N LEU A 28 -16.24 19.60 -15.91
CA LEU A 28 -15.94 20.61 -16.94
C LEU A 28 -16.98 20.58 -18.06
N TRP A 29 -17.39 19.39 -18.49
CA TRP A 29 -18.41 19.22 -19.51
C TRP A 29 -19.78 19.74 -19.05
N LYS A 30 -20.19 19.41 -17.81
CA LYS A 30 -21.41 19.91 -17.18
C LYS A 30 -21.41 21.44 -17.12
N LYS A 31 -20.31 22.06 -16.69
CA LYS A 31 -20.17 23.53 -16.67
C LYS A 31 -20.29 24.15 -18.07
N ARG A 32 -19.68 23.54 -19.09
CA ARG A 32 -19.78 24.03 -20.48
C ARG A 32 -21.21 23.93 -21.01
N LYS A 33 -21.88 22.80 -20.78
CA LYS A 33 -23.26 22.58 -21.25
C LYS A 33 -24.26 23.47 -20.54
N GLN A 34 -24.13 23.66 -19.23
CA GLN A 34 -24.97 24.58 -18.46
C GLN A 34 -24.89 26.01 -19.00
N LYS A 35 -23.68 26.52 -19.27
CA LYS A 35 -23.49 27.85 -19.88
C LYS A 35 -24.10 27.99 -21.28
N ALA A 36 -24.18 26.90 -22.05
CA ALA A 36 -24.74 26.92 -23.39
C ALA A 36 -26.28 26.82 -23.40
N PHE A 37 -26.89 26.29 -22.34
CA PHE A 37 -28.33 26.00 -22.29
C PHE A 37 -29.15 27.01 -21.49
N ALA A 38 -28.57 27.70 -20.50
CA ALA A 38 -29.33 28.63 -19.66
C ALA A 38 -28.46 29.72 -19.04
N ASP A 39 -29.07 30.89 -18.83
CA ASP A 39 -28.48 31.99 -18.08
C ASP A 39 -28.24 31.58 -16.61
N SER A 40 -27.13 32.01 -16.03
CA SER A 40 -26.72 31.61 -14.67
C SER A 40 -27.77 31.95 -13.61
N ASN A 41 -28.45 33.09 -13.77
CA ASN A 41 -29.56 33.52 -12.89
C ASN A 41 -30.79 32.62 -12.96
N LEU A 42 -31.04 32.00 -14.12
CA LEU A 42 -32.16 31.07 -14.33
C LEU A 42 -31.84 29.69 -13.77
N LEU A 43 -30.59 29.24 -13.90
CA LEU A 43 -30.11 27.98 -13.30
C LEU A 43 -30.15 27.99 -11.78
N GLU A 44 -29.78 29.10 -11.16
CA GLU A 44 -29.82 29.24 -9.69
C GLU A 44 -31.25 29.22 -9.15
N LYS A 45 -32.21 29.80 -9.89
CA LYS A 45 -33.64 29.72 -9.57
C LYS A 45 -34.25 28.34 -9.81
N LEU A 46 -33.79 27.62 -10.83
CA LEU A 46 -34.29 26.28 -11.18
C LEU A 46 -33.72 25.16 -10.30
N SER A 47 -32.51 25.35 -9.75
CA SER A 47 -31.85 24.34 -8.90
C SER A 47 -31.13 24.97 -7.71
N PRO A 48 -31.86 25.58 -6.76
CA PRO A 48 -31.27 26.23 -5.59
C PRO A 48 -30.54 25.24 -4.65
N GLU A 49 -30.96 23.97 -4.65
CA GLU A 49 -30.36 22.90 -3.83
C GLU A 49 -29.13 22.23 -4.47
N ALA A 50 -28.68 22.71 -5.65
CA ALA A 50 -27.54 22.12 -6.36
C ALA A 50 -26.23 22.35 -5.58
N SER A 51 -25.80 21.35 -4.83
CA SER A 51 -24.56 21.42 -4.05
C SER A 51 -23.44 20.62 -4.71
N VAL A 52 -22.43 21.34 -5.22
CA VAL A 52 -21.17 20.72 -5.69
C VAL A 52 -20.45 20.01 -4.54
N PHE A 53 -20.59 20.51 -3.31
CA PHE A 53 -19.95 19.92 -2.14
C PHE A 53 -20.44 18.49 -1.86
N LYS A 54 -21.74 18.22 -1.96
CA LYS A 54 -22.29 16.88 -1.74
C LYS A 54 -21.72 15.85 -2.73
N ASP A 55 -21.62 16.23 -4.01
CA ASP A 55 -21.05 15.37 -5.05
C ASP A 55 -19.54 15.15 -4.85
N VAL A 56 -18.80 16.21 -4.50
CA VAL A 56 -17.35 16.13 -4.22
C VAL A 56 -17.07 15.30 -2.96
N LEU A 57 -17.87 15.45 -1.91
CA LEU A 57 -17.73 14.64 -0.70
C LEU A 57 -17.92 13.16 -1.03
N LYS A 58 -18.95 12.82 -1.82
CA LYS A 58 -19.22 11.44 -2.25
C LYS A 58 -18.03 10.83 -2.99
N ILE A 59 -17.44 11.53 -3.97
CA ILE A 59 -16.32 10.98 -4.74
C ILE A 59 -15.05 10.82 -3.89
N ILE A 60 -14.80 11.75 -2.97
CA ILE A 60 -13.67 11.67 -2.03
C ILE A 60 -13.85 10.49 -1.08
N THR A 61 -15.05 10.30 -0.50
CA THR A 61 -15.33 9.15 0.38
C THR A 61 -15.10 7.82 -0.33
N ILE A 62 -15.55 7.70 -1.59
CA ILE A 62 -15.31 6.49 -2.41
C ILE A 62 -13.81 6.30 -2.66
N ALA A 63 -13.07 7.35 -3.02
CA ALA A 63 -11.64 7.26 -3.28
C ALA A 63 -10.84 6.85 -2.02
N VAL A 64 -11.20 7.38 -0.85
CA VAL A 64 -10.59 7.00 0.44
C VAL A 64 -10.89 5.55 0.79
N ALA A 65 -12.14 5.11 0.63
CA ALA A 65 -12.53 3.72 0.87
C ALA A 65 -11.73 2.75 -0.02
N LEU A 66 -11.63 3.05 -1.32
CA LEU A 66 -10.82 2.26 -2.25
C LEU A 66 -9.33 2.27 -1.88
N SER A 67 -8.80 3.41 -1.44
CA SER A 67 -7.40 3.52 -1.00
C SER A 67 -7.13 2.60 0.19
N PHE A 68 -8.03 2.52 1.17
CA PHE A 68 -7.88 1.58 2.29
C PHE A 68 -7.97 0.12 1.85
N LEU A 69 -8.83 -0.21 0.88
CA LEU A 69 -8.88 -1.55 0.31
C LEU A 69 -7.57 -1.92 -0.39
N ILE A 70 -6.96 -1.01 -1.15
CA ILE A 70 -5.66 -1.25 -1.79
C ILE A 70 -4.58 -1.49 -0.72
N ILE A 71 -4.54 -0.67 0.32
CA ILE A 71 -3.58 -0.85 1.43
C ILE A 71 -3.79 -2.20 2.11
N ALA A 72 -5.03 -2.63 2.34
CA ALA A 72 -5.33 -3.93 2.89
C ALA A 72 -4.84 -5.08 1.98
N LEU A 73 -5.01 -4.95 0.66
CA LEU A 73 -4.54 -5.92 -0.33
C LEU A 73 -3.01 -6.05 -0.38
N VAL A 74 -2.29 -4.95 -0.16
CA VAL A 74 -0.81 -4.97 -0.10
C VAL A 74 -0.29 -5.81 1.08
N ASN A 75 -1.15 -6.11 2.06
CA ASN A 75 -0.85 -6.89 3.25
C ASN A 75 0.43 -6.41 3.97
N PRO A 76 0.45 -5.17 4.50
CA PRO A 76 1.61 -4.62 5.18
C PRO A 76 1.91 -5.42 6.45
N LYS A 77 3.01 -6.19 6.44
CA LYS A 77 3.45 -6.95 7.61
C LYS A 77 4.33 -6.09 8.48
N MET A 78 3.88 -5.87 9.71
CA MET A 78 4.65 -5.24 10.78
C MET A 78 5.11 -6.34 11.75
N GLY A 79 6.41 -6.62 11.81
CA GLY A 79 6.92 -7.65 12.72
C GLY A 79 8.42 -7.91 12.62
N THR A 80 8.86 -8.91 13.37
CA THR A 80 10.21 -9.49 13.30
C THR A 80 10.22 -10.58 12.24
N LYS A 81 11.28 -10.62 11.43
CA LYS A 81 11.48 -11.78 10.54
C LYS A 81 11.71 -12.98 11.44
N LEU A 82 10.86 -14.01 11.32
CA LEU A 82 11.18 -15.34 11.81
C LEU A 82 12.35 -15.83 10.98
N LYS A 83 13.57 -15.50 11.42
CA LYS A 83 14.78 -16.07 10.86
C LYS A 83 14.77 -17.51 11.32
N THR A 84 14.21 -18.39 10.50
CA THR A 84 14.31 -19.83 10.70
C THR A 84 15.79 -20.15 10.50
N ILE A 85 16.55 -20.07 11.60
CA ILE A 85 17.93 -20.54 11.62
C ILE A 85 17.80 -22.03 11.32
N LYS A 86 18.07 -22.42 10.07
CA LYS A 86 18.38 -23.81 9.75
C LYS A 86 19.62 -24.11 10.56
N ARG A 87 19.43 -24.79 11.70
CA ARG A 87 20.53 -25.39 12.43
C ARG A 87 21.03 -26.51 11.55
N GLU A 88 22.01 -26.19 10.71
CA GLU A 88 22.85 -27.21 10.11
C GLU A 88 23.62 -27.81 11.28
N GLY A 89 23.24 -29.02 11.69
CA GLY A 89 24.03 -29.79 12.64
C GLY A 89 25.41 -29.96 12.00
N VAL A 90 26.45 -29.46 12.67
CA VAL A 90 27.83 -29.68 12.21
C VAL A 90 28.26 -31.01 12.78
N ASP A 91 28.64 -31.95 11.92
CA ASP A 91 29.27 -33.19 12.35
C ASP A 91 30.69 -32.88 12.85
N VAL A 92 30.86 -32.89 14.17
CA VAL A 92 32.15 -32.65 14.82
C VAL A 92 32.84 -33.99 15.04
N VAL A 93 33.99 -34.18 14.40
CA VAL A 93 34.87 -35.32 14.63
C VAL A 93 36.03 -34.87 15.51
N PHE A 94 36.16 -35.46 16.69
CA PHE A 94 37.31 -35.24 17.57
C PHE A 94 38.42 -36.23 17.21
N ALA A 95 39.52 -35.71 16.69
CA ALA A 95 40.76 -36.45 16.58
C ALA A 95 41.58 -36.20 17.85
N LEU A 96 41.71 -37.23 18.69
CA LEU A 96 42.58 -37.20 19.86
C LEU A 96 43.89 -37.87 19.48
N ASP A 97 44.99 -37.11 19.53
CA ASP A 97 46.32 -37.69 19.39
C ASP A 97 46.71 -38.36 20.72
N VAL A 98 47.22 -39.58 20.64
CA VAL A 98 47.67 -40.40 21.78
C VAL A 98 49.18 -40.67 21.73
N SER A 99 49.90 -39.86 20.96
CA SER A 99 51.36 -39.93 20.85
C SER A 99 52.04 -39.63 22.18
N LYS A 100 53.29 -40.11 22.34
CA LYS A 100 54.08 -39.91 23.57
C LYS A 100 54.32 -38.43 23.90
N SER A 101 54.21 -37.52 22.93
CA SER A 101 54.28 -36.08 23.17
C SER A 101 53.06 -35.53 23.91
N MET A 102 51.92 -36.24 23.90
CA MET A 102 50.75 -35.88 24.69
C MET A 102 50.87 -36.27 26.17
N LEU A 103 51.92 -37.01 26.56
CA LEU A 103 52.30 -37.28 27.95
C LEU A 103 53.21 -36.19 28.53
N ALA A 104 53.37 -35.06 27.82
CA ALA A 104 54.11 -33.93 28.33
C ALA A 104 53.38 -33.34 29.54
N GLU A 105 53.94 -33.54 30.73
CA GLU A 105 53.56 -32.80 31.93
C GLU A 105 54.16 -31.41 31.80
N ASP A 106 53.34 -30.41 31.46
CA ASP A 106 53.76 -29.02 31.65
C ASP A 106 53.98 -28.79 33.15
N ILE A 107 55.10 -28.13 33.45
CA ILE A 107 55.67 -27.90 34.77
C ILE A 107 54.66 -27.12 35.66
N ALA A 108 54.62 -27.49 36.95
CA ALA A 108 53.68 -27.01 37.99
C ALA A 108 53.46 -25.49 38.08
#